data_AF-A0A1B6K6C7-F1
#
_entry.id   AF-A0A1B6K6C7-F1
#
_cell.length_a   1.000
_cell.length_b   1.000
_cell.length_c   1.000
_cell.angle_alpha   90.00
_cell.angle_beta   90.00
_cell.angle_gamma   90.00
#
_symmetry.space_group_name_H-M   'P 1'
#
loop_
_entity.id
_entity.type
_entity.pdbx_description
1 polymer ?
#
loop_
_entity_poly.entity_id
_entity_poly.type
_entity_poly.pdbx_seq_one_letter_code
_entity_poly.pdbx_strand_id
1 'polypeptide(L)'
;QGPWSFEKINNMLHIQPSEQEQVEASLLVSFLGGKRFFAIDNHTVELLPQLFKEAAASLRSGRSFNYTKLVNTHVINVAFPTATGLPFVYGFQKPTLLYIGGQAQAKSHPDFASGNNHEIQRPQTINASVELQFVYSSLAQSSMGFVTPFNHKHYSAGVNKNFQVNLPIRAEVDLDFAN
;
A
#
# COMPACT_ATOMS: atom_id res chain seq x y z
N GLN A 1 -18.87 39.57 -24.02
CA GLN A 1 -18.50 38.13 -24.04
C GLN A 1 -17.68 37.90 -25.32
N GLY A 2 -16.44 37.42 -25.19
CA GLY A 2 -15.49 37.36 -26.31
C GLY A 2 -15.73 36.17 -27.26
N PRO A 3 -15.09 36.15 -28.44
CA PRO A 3 -15.32 35.15 -29.49
C PRO A 3 -14.93 33.71 -29.10
N TRP A 4 -14.22 33.52 -27.98
CA TRP A 4 -13.67 32.25 -27.51
C TRP A 4 -14.12 31.92 -26.07
N SER A 5 -15.44 31.83 -25.85
CA SER A 5 -15.94 31.28 -24.58
C SER A 5 -15.80 29.76 -24.56
N PHE A 6 -15.63 29.20 -23.36
CA PHE A 6 -15.60 27.76 -23.13
C PHE A 6 -16.79 27.04 -23.78
N GLU A 7 -18.00 27.58 -23.64
CA GLU A 7 -19.22 27.06 -24.28
C GLU A 7 -19.13 27.00 -25.81
N LYS A 8 -18.55 28.01 -26.46
CA LYS A 8 -18.42 28.04 -27.93
C LYS A 8 -17.46 26.97 -28.42
N ILE A 9 -16.36 26.77 -27.70
CA ILE A 9 -15.34 25.76 -28.00
C ILE A 9 -15.94 24.35 -27.77
N ASN A 10 -16.66 24.15 -26.66
CA ASN A 10 -17.32 22.88 -26.34
C ASN A 10 -18.34 22.47 -27.41
N ASN A 11 -19.17 23.42 -27.86
CA ASN A 11 -20.15 23.19 -28.92
C ASN A 11 -19.50 22.93 -30.29
N MET A 12 -18.40 23.62 -30.61
CA MET A 12 -17.68 23.43 -31.87
C MET A 12 -16.97 22.07 -31.94
N LEU A 13 -16.48 21.57 -30.81
CA LEU A 13 -15.78 20.29 -30.71
C LEU A 13 -16.74 19.11 -30.50
N HIS A 14 -18.05 19.35 -30.43
CA HIS A 14 -19.07 18.33 -30.10
C HIS A 14 -18.67 17.47 -28.89
N ILE A 15 -18.01 18.08 -27.90
CA ILE A 15 -17.60 17.38 -26.70
C ILE A 15 -18.89 17.08 -25.93
N GLN A 16 -19.35 15.83 -26.03
CA GLN A 16 -20.39 15.35 -25.15
C GLN A 16 -19.78 15.30 -23.75
N PRO A 17 -20.33 16.04 -22.77
CA PRO A 17 -19.90 15.86 -21.41
C PRO A 17 -20.16 14.40 -21.06
N SER A 18 -19.10 13.66 -20.72
CA SER A 18 -19.27 12.33 -20.13
C SER A 18 -20.19 12.49 -18.94
N GLU A 19 -21.26 11.69 -18.85
CA GLU A 19 -22.08 11.65 -17.64
C GLU A 19 -21.13 11.50 -16.46
N GLN A 20 -21.18 12.46 -15.53
CA GLN A 20 -20.34 12.38 -14.34
C GLN A 20 -20.85 11.19 -13.55
N GLU A 21 -20.08 10.10 -13.52
CA GLU A 21 -20.33 9.00 -12.60
C GLU A 21 -20.47 9.58 -11.19
N GLN A 22 -21.63 9.35 -10.57
CA GLN A 22 -21.90 9.86 -9.24
C GLN A 22 -21.05 9.07 -8.24
N VAL A 23 -19.96 9.69 -7.79
CA VAL A 23 -19.14 9.16 -6.69
C VAL A 23 -19.92 9.35 -5.39
N GLU A 24 -20.36 8.24 -4.79
CA GLU A 24 -21.12 8.23 -3.54
C GLU A 24 -20.19 8.41 -2.33
N ALA A 25 -18.96 7.90 -2.41
CA ALA A 25 -17.96 8.07 -1.37
C ALA A 25 -16.53 8.04 -1.93
N SER A 26 -15.59 8.64 -1.21
CA SER A 26 -14.16 8.51 -1.54
C SER A 26 -13.28 8.45 -0.30
N LEU A 27 -12.15 7.74 -0.44
CA LEU A 27 -11.16 7.58 0.62
C LEU A 27 -9.76 7.81 0.07
N LEU A 28 -9.02 8.72 0.69
CA LEU A 28 -7.59 8.89 0.44
C LEU A 28 -6.78 8.29 1.59
N VAL A 29 -6.06 7.21 1.33
CA VAL A 29 -5.16 6.56 2.30
C VAL A 29 -3.73 6.94 2.00
N SER A 30 -3.04 7.50 2.98
CA SER A 30 -1.60 7.79 2.91
C SER A 30 -0.84 6.82 3.82
N PHE A 31 -0.02 5.96 3.23
CA PHE A 31 0.73 4.95 3.98
C PHE A 31 2.11 4.68 3.38
N LEU A 32 3.14 4.72 4.23
CA LEU A 32 4.56 4.51 3.88
C LEU A 32 4.96 5.29 2.62
N GLY A 33 4.72 6.60 2.59
CA GLY A 33 5.09 7.47 1.47
C GLY A 33 4.29 7.29 0.16
N GLY A 34 3.31 6.38 0.13
CA GLY A 34 2.37 6.25 -0.99
C GLY A 34 1.00 6.80 -0.63
N LYS A 35 0.32 7.43 -1.60
CA LYS A 35 -1.09 7.82 -1.49
C LYS A 35 -1.92 6.93 -2.43
N ARG A 36 -3.04 6.42 -1.93
CA ARG A 36 -4.02 5.67 -2.71
C ARG A 36 -5.38 6.31 -2.54
N PHE A 37 -6.05 6.56 -3.66
CA PHE A 37 -7.40 7.11 -3.72
C PHE A 37 -8.35 5.99 -4.14
N PHE A 38 -9.44 5.84 -3.41
CA PHE A 38 -10.53 4.93 -3.71
C PHE A 38 -11.78 5.77 -3.93
N ALA A 39 -12.39 5.63 -5.11
CA ALA A 39 -13.73 6.14 -5.39
C ALA A 39 -14.71 4.97 -5.28
N ILE A 40 -15.84 5.20 -4.63
CA ILE A 40 -16.94 4.25 -4.50
C ILE A 40 -18.13 4.89 -5.21
N ASP A 41 -18.65 4.17 -6.20
CA ASP A 41 -19.81 4.52 -6.99
C ASP A 41 -20.86 3.40 -6.93
N ASN A 42 -21.96 3.61 -7.63
CA ASN A 42 -23.06 2.65 -7.77
C ASN A 42 -22.61 1.30 -8.37
N HIS A 43 -21.64 1.27 -9.27
CA HIS A 43 -21.14 0.04 -9.89
C HIS A 43 -20.14 -0.72 -9.02
N THR A 44 -19.49 -0.04 -8.07
CA THR A 44 -18.53 -0.65 -7.15
C THR A 44 -19.17 -1.73 -6.28
N VAL A 45 -20.40 -1.50 -5.81
CA VAL A 45 -21.15 -2.47 -4.98
C VAL A 45 -21.59 -3.69 -5.78
N GLU A 46 -21.96 -3.49 -7.05
CA GLU A 46 -22.40 -4.56 -7.97
C GLU A 46 -21.27 -5.56 -8.27
N LEU A 47 -20.02 -5.11 -8.25
CA LEU A 47 -18.83 -5.94 -8.53
C LEU A 47 -18.35 -6.75 -7.31
N LEU A 48 -18.77 -6.42 -6.09
CA LEU A 48 -18.28 -7.07 -4.86
C LEU A 48 -18.50 -8.59 -4.84
N PRO A 49 -19.68 -9.13 -5.21
CA PRO A 49 -19.89 -10.58 -5.22
C PRO A 49 -18.94 -11.31 -6.19
N GLN A 50 -18.71 -10.72 -7.37
CA GLN A 50 -17.80 -11.29 -8.37
C GLN A 50 -16.35 -11.28 -7.87
N LEU A 51 -15.88 -10.15 -7.33
CA LEU A 51 -14.54 -10.04 -6.75
C LEU A 51 -14.33 -11.03 -5.60
N PHE A 52 -15.35 -11.24 -4.76
CA PHE A 52 -15.31 -12.23 -3.69
C PHE A 52 -15.20 -13.65 -4.23
N LYS A 53 -15.98 -14.00 -5.26
CA LYS A 53 -15.91 -15.33 -5.89
C LYS A 53 -14.57 -15.59 -6.56
N GLU A 54 -14.02 -14.61 -7.26
CA GLU A 54 -12.69 -14.71 -7.87
C GLU A 54 -11.61 -14.90 -6.80
N ALA A 55 -11.69 -14.16 -5.69
CA ALA A 55 -10.79 -14.33 -4.56
C ALA A 55 -10.92 -15.73 -3.93
N ALA A 56 -12.14 -16.19 -3.65
CA ALA A 56 -12.42 -17.51 -3.07
C ALA A 56 -11.94 -18.64 -4.01
N ALA A 57 -12.21 -18.53 -5.31
CA ALA A 57 -11.73 -19.48 -6.31
C ALA A 57 -10.20 -19.55 -6.32
N SER A 58 -9.52 -18.40 -6.26
CA SER A 58 -8.05 -18.35 -6.24
C SER A 58 -7.44 -18.98 -4.98
N LEU A 59 -8.19 -19.06 -3.88
CA LEU A 59 -7.76 -19.66 -2.62
C LEU A 59 -8.02 -21.17 -2.54
N ARG A 60 -8.83 -21.78 -3.43
CA ARG A 60 -9.12 -23.23 -3.40
C ARG A 60 -7.87 -24.09 -3.52
N SER A 61 -6.99 -23.75 -4.45
CA SER A 61 -5.71 -24.44 -4.69
C SER A 61 -4.58 -23.96 -3.79
N GLY A 62 -4.85 -22.97 -2.91
CA GLY A 62 -3.82 -22.22 -2.22
C GLY A 62 -3.22 -21.14 -3.11
N ARG A 63 -2.97 -19.97 -2.51
CA ARG A 63 -2.37 -18.82 -3.18
C ARG A 63 -1.24 -18.27 -2.33
N SER A 64 -0.06 -18.14 -2.94
CA SER A 64 1.04 -17.40 -2.34
C SER A 64 0.88 -15.91 -2.60
N PHE A 65 1.32 -15.11 -1.64
CA PHE A 65 1.38 -13.66 -1.76
C PHE A 65 2.71 -13.16 -1.20
N ASN A 66 3.23 -12.11 -1.81
CA ASN A 66 4.44 -11.44 -1.37
C ASN A 66 4.31 -9.96 -1.69
N TYR A 67 4.28 -9.15 -0.63
CA TYR A 67 4.28 -7.71 -0.72
C TYR A 67 5.47 -7.17 0.06
N THR A 68 6.36 -6.47 -0.63
CA THR A 68 7.53 -5.81 -0.04
C THR A 68 7.49 -4.33 -0.39
N LYS A 69 7.65 -3.46 0.60
CA LYS A 69 7.79 -2.02 0.42
C LYS A 69 8.94 -1.48 1.27
N LEU A 70 9.91 -0.85 0.61
CA LEU A 70 11.00 -0.13 1.25
C LEU A 70 10.90 1.35 0.90
N VAL A 71 10.84 2.21 1.91
CA VAL A 71 10.75 3.67 1.71
C VAL A 71 11.55 4.42 2.75
N ASN A 72 12.10 5.56 2.37
CA ASN A 72 12.63 6.53 3.32
C ASN A 72 11.48 7.38 3.84
N THR A 73 11.01 7.11 5.05
CA THR A 73 9.86 7.82 5.63
C THR A 73 10.22 9.25 6.03
N HIS A 74 11.49 9.50 6.34
CA HIS A 74 12.01 10.81 6.71
C HIS A 74 13.41 10.97 6.12
N VAL A 75 13.68 12.16 5.56
CA VAL A 75 15.00 12.58 5.09
C VAL A 75 15.17 14.05 5.45
N ILE A 76 16.25 14.37 6.14
CA ILE A 76 16.65 15.74 6.49
C ILE A 76 18.11 15.88 6.14
N ASN A 77 18.43 16.90 5.36
CA ASN A 77 19.81 17.28 5.07
C ASN A 77 19.95 18.77 5.33
N VAL A 78 20.92 19.14 6.17
CA VAL A 78 21.20 20.53 6.53
C VAL A 78 22.69 20.76 6.33
N ALA A 79 23.05 21.85 5.67
CA ALA A 79 24.43 22.27 5.52
C ALA A 79 24.55 23.78 5.78
N PHE A 80 25.57 24.18 6.52
CA PHE A 80 25.84 25.59 6.80
C PHE A 80 27.34 25.84 7.04
N PRO A 81 27.84 27.05 6.74
CA PRO A 81 29.21 27.42 7.07
C PRO A 81 29.36 27.59 8.59
N THR A 82 30.52 27.20 9.13
CA THR A 82 30.87 27.41 10.54
C THR A 82 31.81 28.61 10.70
N ALA A 83 32.02 29.07 11.93
CA ALA A 83 32.95 30.17 12.23
C ALA A 83 34.40 29.86 11.82
N THR A 84 34.76 28.57 11.69
CA THR A 84 36.09 28.14 11.20
C THR A 84 36.18 28.17 9.67
N GLY A 85 35.10 28.52 8.97
CA GLY A 85 35.02 28.49 7.51
C GLY A 85 34.80 27.09 6.92
N LEU A 86 34.73 26.04 7.75
CA LEU A 86 34.47 24.68 7.29
C LEU A 86 32.95 24.45 7.13
N PRO A 87 32.49 23.93 5.98
CA PRO A 87 31.09 23.55 5.80
C PRO A 87 30.70 22.41 6.75
N PHE A 88 29.74 22.65 7.63
CA PHE A 88 29.11 21.62 8.44
C PHE A 88 27.97 20.97 7.65
N VAL A 89 27.81 19.65 7.82
CA VAL A 89 26.76 18.84 7.22
C VAL A 89 26.10 17.98 8.28
N TYR A 90 24.78 17.94 8.28
CA TYR A 90 23.95 17.04 9.07
C TYR A 90 23.00 16.29 8.14
N GLY A 91 22.99 14.97 8.26
CA GLY A 91 22.08 14.09 7.54
C GLY A 91 21.28 13.26 8.54
N PHE A 92 19.97 13.14 8.30
CA PHE A 92 19.11 12.17 8.97
C PHE A 92 18.25 11.47 7.94
N GLN A 93 18.18 10.15 8.01
CA GLN A 93 17.27 9.36 7.21
C GLN A 93 16.66 8.21 8.00
N LYS A 94 15.42 7.87 7.66
CA LYS A 94 14.69 6.74 8.26
C LYS A 94 14.14 5.81 7.18
N PRO A 95 14.98 4.95 6.58
CA PRO A 95 14.51 3.80 5.81
C PRO A 95 13.60 2.90 6.65
N THR A 96 12.49 2.49 6.05
CA THR A 96 11.47 1.63 6.65
C THR A 96 11.04 0.57 5.63
N LEU A 97 11.15 -0.69 6.04
CA LEU A 97 10.73 -1.88 5.33
C LEU A 97 9.42 -2.40 5.93
N LEU A 98 8.45 -2.65 5.08
CA LEU A 98 7.29 -3.48 5.37
C LEU A 98 7.31 -4.68 4.42
N TYR A 99 7.20 -5.87 4.97
CA TYR A 99 7.02 -7.09 4.23
C TYR A 99 5.84 -7.88 4.80
N ILE A 100 4.97 -8.34 3.90
CA ILE A 100 3.85 -9.21 4.20
C ILE A 100 3.85 -10.27 3.11
N GLY A 101 4.17 -11.51 3.48
CA GLY A 101 4.20 -12.62 2.52
C GLY A 101 3.74 -13.91 3.17
N GLY A 102 3.35 -14.88 2.36
CA GLY A 102 2.78 -16.12 2.88
C GLY A 102 2.00 -16.92 1.86
N GLN A 103 1.24 -17.87 2.37
CA GLN A 103 0.34 -18.71 1.61
C GLN A 103 -0.97 -18.84 2.36
N ALA A 104 -2.09 -18.71 1.64
CA ALA A 104 -3.41 -18.95 2.19
C ALA A 104 -4.16 -19.95 1.32
N GLN A 105 -4.93 -20.83 1.93
CA GLN A 105 -5.83 -21.76 1.26
C GLN A 105 -7.18 -21.76 1.97
N ALA A 106 -8.26 -21.80 1.20
CA ALA A 106 -9.61 -21.92 1.75
C ALA A 106 -10.45 -22.83 0.86
N LYS A 107 -11.18 -23.75 1.49
CA LYS A 107 -12.13 -24.66 0.85
C LYS A 107 -13.45 -24.59 1.61
N SER A 108 -14.55 -24.69 0.89
CA SER A 108 -15.89 -24.71 1.46
C SER A 108 -16.76 -25.74 0.75
N HIS A 109 -17.78 -26.24 1.46
CA HIS A 109 -18.81 -27.08 0.88
C HIS A 109 -20.20 -26.60 1.33
N PRO A 110 -21.14 -26.29 0.41
CA PRO A 110 -20.90 -26.04 -1.02
C PRO A 110 -19.89 -24.90 -1.25
N ASP A 111 -19.24 -24.88 -2.41
CA ASP A 111 -18.15 -23.94 -2.69
C ASP A 111 -18.64 -22.49 -2.79
N PHE A 112 -17.99 -21.57 -2.08
CA PHE A 112 -18.21 -20.12 -2.17
C PHE A 112 -18.19 -19.57 -3.60
N ALA A 113 -17.34 -20.13 -4.48
CA ALA A 113 -17.25 -19.69 -5.87
C ALA A 113 -18.36 -20.26 -6.77
N SER A 114 -19.19 -21.19 -6.28
CA SER A 114 -20.28 -21.79 -7.05
C SER A 114 -21.56 -20.92 -7.06
N GLY A 115 -22.49 -21.16 -7.99
CA GLY A 115 -23.79 -20.46 -8.07
C GLY A 115 -23.79 -19.16 -8.87
N ASN A 116 -24.92 -18.44 -8.92
CA ASN A 116 -25.10 -17.22 -9.72
C ASN A 116 -24.18 -16.06 -9.28
N ASN A 117 -23.71 -15.23 -10.21
CA ASN A 117 -22.74 -14.15 -9.97
C ASN A 117 -23.22 -13.06 -8.99
N HIS A 118 -24.51 -13.03 -8.65
CA HIS A 118 -25.12 -12.01 -7.80
C HIS A 118 -25.29 -12.43 -6.33
N GLU A 119 -24.99 -13.69 -5.97
CA GLU A 119 -25.18 -14.21 -4.61
C GLU A 119 -23.98 -15.01 -4.11
N ILE A 120 -23.64 -14.82 -2.83
CA ILE A 120 -22.66 -15.63 -2.10
C ILE A 120 -23.41 -16.75 -1.40
N GLN A 121 -23.13 -18.00 -1.77
CA GLN A 121 -23.76 -19.15 -1.13
C GLN A 121 -23.25 -19.33 0.31
N ARG A 122 -24.16 -19.69 1.22
CA ARG A 122 -23.80 -20.04 2.59
C ARG A 122 -23.21 -21.46 2.63
N PRO A 123 -21.94 -21.64 3.02
CA PRO A 123 -21.34 -22.96 3.12
C PRO A 123 -21.84 -23.67 4.39
N GLN A 124 -21.82 -24.99 4.35
CA GLN A 124 -22.04 -25.85 5.51
C GLN A 124 -20.72 -26.12 6.24
N THR A 125 -19.62 -26.25 5.50
CA THR A 125 -18.28 -26.43 6.08
C THR A 125 -17.27 -25.46 5.48
N ILE A 126 -16.30 -25.04 6.30
CA ILE A 126 -15.18 -24.19 5.90
C ILE A 126 -13.91 -24.81 6.46
N ASN A 127 -12.93 -25.02 5.58
CA ASN A 127 -11.57 -25.45 5.94
C ASN A 127 -10.62 -24.40 5.38
N ALA A 128 -9.91 -23.67 6.24
CA ALA A 128 -9.01 -22.61 5.84
C ALA A 128 -7.67 -22.72 6.58
N SER A 129 -6.59 -22.49 5.86
CA SER A 129 -5.25 -22.41 6.43
C SER A 129 -4.52 -21.19 5.91
N VAL A 130 -3.72 -20.58 6.78
CA VAL A 130 -2.88 -19.45 6.44
C VAL A 130 -1.53 -19.55 7.11
N GLU A 131 -0.48 -19.39 6.32
CA GLU A 131 0.87 -19.08 6.78
C GLU A 131 1.18 -17.65 6.37
N LEU A 132 1.46 -16.78 7.34
CA LEU A 132 1.74 -15.37 7.11
C LEU A 132 3.03 -14.99 7.83
N GLN A 133 3.91 -14.29 7.11
CA GLN A 133 5.09 -13.66 7.65
C GLN A 133 4.94 -12.15 7.52
N PHE A 134 4.88 -11.48 8.66
CA PHE A 134 4.86 -10.04 8.76
C PHE A 134 6.23 -9.55 9.25
N VAL A 135 6.87 -8.67 8.50
CA VAL A 135 8.11 -8.00 8.92
C VAL A 135 7.94 -6.50 8.79
N TYR A 136 8.20 -5.79 9.89
CA TYR A 136 8.34 -4.35 9.91
C TYR A 136 9.72 -4.01 10.45
N SER A 137 10.53 -3.30 9.67
CA SER A 137 11.86 -2.88 10.08
C SER A 137 12.08 -1.41 9.78
N SER A 138 12.70 -0.68 10.69
CA SER A 138 13.03 0.73 10.52
C SER A 138 14.42 0.99 11.08
N LEU A 139 15.22 1.70 10.29
CA LEU A 139 16.56 2.10 10.67
C LEU A 139 16.63 3.63 10.66
N ALA A 140 16.76 4.24 11.83
CA ALA A 140 17.01 5.67 11.97
C ALA A 140 18.51 5.92 11.95
N GLN A 141 19.00 6.64 10.95
CA GLN A 141 20.41 6.96 10.77
C GLN A 141 20.58 8.46 10.85
N SER A 142 21.50 8.94 11.67
CA SER A 142 21.94 10.33 11.64
C SER A 142 23.45 10.40 11.56
N SER A 143 23.95 11.35 10.78
CA SER A 143 25.35 11.69 10.69
C SER A 143 25.52 13.20 10.78
N MET A 144 26.63 13.63 11.37
CA MET A 144 27.07 15.01 11.36
C MET A 144 28.56 15.07 11.09
N GLY A 145 29.01 16.15 10.47
CA GLY A 145 30.39 16.27 10.07
C GLY A 145 30.72 17.59 9.43
N PHE A 146 31.95 17.69 8.95
CA PHE A 146 32.40 18.82 8.14
C PHE A 146 33.31 18.35 7.01
N VAL A 147 33.32 19.11 5.94
CA VAL A 147 34.19 18.89 4.77
C VAL A 147 35.33 19.90 4.82
N THR A 148 36.57 19.47 4.55
CA THR A 148 37.73 20.34 4.43
C THR A 148 38.00 20.65 2.96
N PRO A 149 37.69 21.87 2.45
CA PRO A 149 37.73 22.15 1.01
C PRO A 149 39.13 22.03 0.40
N PHE A 150 40.18 22.30 1.18
CA PHE A 150 41.57 22.32 0.72
C PHE A 150 42.17 20.93 0.46
N ASN A 151 41.61 19.86 1.04
CA ASN A 151 42.07 18.48 0.83
C ASN A 151 40.93 17.48 0.57
N HIS A 152 39.71 17.99 0.40
CA HIS A 152 38.49 17.23 0.08
C HIS A 152 38.18 16.08 1.05
N LYS A 153 38.64 16.17 2.31
CA LYS A 153 38.34 15.16 3.34
C LYS A 153 37.02 15.45 4.03
N HIS A 154 36.32 14.39 4.39
CA HIS A 154 35.09 14.44 5.16
C HIS A 154 35.32 13.82 6.54
N TYR A 155 35.08 14.61 7.58
CA TYR A 155 35.14 14.16 8.96
C TYR A 155 33.71 14.04 9.46
N SER A 156 33.29 12.84 9.86
CA SER A 156 31.91 12.60 10.28
C SER A 156 31.82 11.66 11.46
N ALA A 157 30.79 11.86 12.26
CA ALA A 157 30.32 10.93 13.28
C ALA A 157 28.84 10.64 13.03
N GLY A 158 28.36 9.48 13.43
CA GLY A 158 26.98 9.11 13.24
C GLY A 158 26.47 8.12 14.28
N VAL A 159 25.15 8.06 14.39
CA VAL A 159 24.44 7.11 15.25
C VAL A 159 23.32 6.46 14.44
N ASN A 160 23.20 5.14 14.62
CA ASN A 160 22.17 4.32 14.00
C ASN A 160 21.33 3.68 15.09
N LYS A 161 20.00 3.70 14.91
CA LYS A 161 19.05 2.97 15.75
C LYS A 161 18.18 2.09 14.88
N ASN A 162 18.22 0.79 15.12
CA ASN A 162 17.41 -0.20 14.42
C ASN A 162 16.20 -0.60 15.27
N PHE A 163 15.05 -0.77 14.64
CA PHE A 163 13.85 -1.35 15.20
C PHE A 163 13.28 -2.37 14.24
N GLN A 164 13.05 -3.60 14.69
CA GLN A 164 12.52 -4.66 13.84
C GLN A 164 11.54 -5.53 14.60
N VAL A 165 10.44 -5.86 13.92
CA VAL A 165 9.43 -6.83 14.32
C VAL A 165 9.29 -7.85 13.19
N ASN A 166 9.37 -9.13 13.52
CA ASN A 166 9.17 -10.25 12.60
C ASN A 166 8.21 -11.25 13.25
N LEU A 167 7.01 -11.38 12.71
CA LEU A 167 5.94 -12.21 13.23
C LEU A 167 5.56 -13.27 12.18
N PRO A 168 6.01 -14.52 12.36
CA PRO A 168 5.45 -15.65 11.64
C PRO A 168 4.17 -16.13 12.33
N ILE A 169 3.07 -16.18 11.58
CA ILE A 169 1.76 -16.61 12.03
C ILE A 169 1.35 -17.82 11.19
N ARG A 170 0.88 -18.87 11.85
CA ARG A 170 0.20 -19.99 11.20
C ARG A 170 -1.14 -20.19 11.89
N ALA A 171 -2.20 -20.31 11.11
CA ALA A 171 -3.53 -20.58 11.63
C ALA A 171 -4.27 -21.53 10.70
N GLU A 172 -5.07 -22.40 11.31
CA GLU A 172 -5.97 -23.33 10.64
C GLU A 172 -7.35 -23.17 11.28
N VAL A 173 -8.38 -23.19 10.45
CA VAL A 173 -9.76 -22.98 10.84
C VAL A 173 -10.60 -24.03 10.13
N ASP A 174 -11.21 -24.89 10.94
CA ASP A 174 -12.20 -25.88 10.50
C ASP A 174 -13.52 -25.59 11.20
N LEU A 175 -14.53 -25.20 10.43
CA LEU A 175 -15.86 -24.87 10.91
C LEU A 175 -16.89 -25.77 10.23
N ASP A 176 -17.79 -26.33 11.05
CA ASP A 176 -18.94 -27.10 10.63
C ASP A 176 -20.21 -26.44 11.18
N PHE A 177 -21.08 -26.01 10.26
CA PHE A 177 -22.33 -25.32 10.54
C PHE A 177 -23.55 -26.22 10.34
N ALA A 178 -23.37 -27.53 10.12
CA ALA A 178 -24.44 -28.47 9.77
C ALA A 178 -25.19 -29.08 10.99
N ASN A 179 -25.19 -28.40 12.15
CA ASN A 179 -25.98 -28.80 13.32
C ASN A 179 -27.04 -27.77 13.69
#